data_AF-A0A834F0Q1-F1
#
_entry.id   AF-A0A834F0Q1-F1
#
_cell.length_a   1.000
_cell.length_b   1.000
_cell.length_c   1.000
_cell.angle_alpha   90.00
_cell.angle_beta   90.00
_cell.angle_gamma   90.00
#
_symmetry.space_group_name_H-M   'P 1'
#
loop_
_entity.id
_entity.type
_entity.pdbx_description
1 polymer ?
#
loop_
_entity_poly.entity_id
_entity_poly.type
_entity_poly.pdbx_seq_one_letter_code
_entity_poly.pdbx_strand_id
1 'polypeptide(L)'
;MIVSVRPGDLKVFCPPMPVQTEPGQDVVLSCSVEPQINLTGQTVEWTRGTDDVVHRYRSQGDDKTDQHQRFNNRTFLNHQNLENGNVSLRLNNVTKEDEGNYSCCLRKKDWVRCSTITLIVVPQRDKRTNNRPGSALSPGVIAAIVLVVLGVGVLGVLAVLFRRRTRSDLQTDSACIALR
;
A
#
# COMPACT_ATOMS: atom_id res chain seq x y z
N MET A 1 -22.15 33.44 21.52
CA MET A 1 -23.10 32.63 22.30
C MET A 1 -22.30 31.46 22.86
N ILE A 2 -22.10 31.36 24.18
CA ILE A 2 -21.34 30.25 24.78
C ILE A 2 -22.35 29.13 25.01
N VAL A 3 -22.27 28.04 24.24
CA VAL A 3 -23.15 26.89 24.44
C VAL A 3 -22.70 26.17 25.72
N SER A 4 -23.47 26.29 26.79
CA SER A 4 -23.22 25.57 28.04
C SER A 4 -23.68 24.13 27.90
N VAL A 5 -22.84 23.27 27.35
CA VAL A 5 -23.10 21.82 27.25
C VAL A 5 -22.90 21.16 28.61
N ARG A 6 -23.88 20.35 29.05
CA ARG A 6 -23.76 19.58 30.28
C ARG A 6 -22.72 18.46 30.09
N PRO A 7 -21.93 18.10 31.12
CA PRO A 7 -20.94 17.02 31.04
C PRO A 7 -21.48 15.64 30.60
N GLY A 8 -22.77 15.39 30.82
CA GLY A 8 -23.42 14.14 30.40
C GLY A 8 -23.62 14.03 28.88
N ASP A 9 -23.70 15.17 28.19
CA ASP A 9 -24.09 15.23 26.78
C ASP A 9 -22.88 15.29 25.84
N LEU A 10 -21.70 15.61 26.37
CA LEU A 10 -20.47 15.68 25.59
C LEU A 10 -19.85 14.28 25.41
N LYS A 11 -19.71 13.88 24.14
CA LYS A 11 -19.10 12.62 23.75
C LYS A 11 -17.89 12.88 22.85
N VAL A 12 -16.86 12.06 22.99
CA VAL A 12 -15.77 11.98 22.01
C VAL A 12 -16.14 10.89 21.02
N PHE A 13 -16.05 11.18 19.74
CA PHE A 13 -16.32 10.26 18.66
C PHE A 13 -15.04 10.07 17.84
N CYS A 14 -14.55 8.83 17.85
CA CYS A 14 -13.55 8.35 16.93
C CYS A 14 -14.19 7.28 16.02
N PRO A 15 -13.89 7.26 14.71
CA PRO A 15 -14.41 6.24 13.81
C PRO A 15 -14.05 4.83 14.31
N PRO A 16 -15.00 3.87 14.26
CA PRO A 16 -14.75 2.49 14.67
C PRO A 16 -13.89 1.72 13.64
N MET A 17 -13.82 2.22 12.41
CA MET A 17 -13.03 1.62 11.34
C MET A 17 -11.54 1.92 11.54
N PRO A 18 -10.65 0.91 11.41
CA PRO A 18 -9.22 1.14 11.49
C PRO A 18 -8.71 2.06 10.38
N VAL A 19 -7.75 2.92 10.72
CA VAL A 19 -6.99 3.72 9.75
C VAL A 19 -5.79 2.90 9.30
N GLN A 20 -5.59 2.78 7.98
CA GLN A 20 -4.46 2.07 7.41
C GLN A 20 -3.43 3.05 6.84
N THR A 21 -2.15 2.75 7.05
CA THR A 21 -1.05 3.50 6.45
C THR A 21 0.16 2.60 6.18
N GLU A 22 1.06 3.05 5.34
CA GLU A 22 2.33 2.36 5.06
C GLU A 22 3.45 2.93 5.96
N PRO A 23 4.51 2.15 6.26
CA PRO A 23 5.69 2.67 6.92
C PRO A 23 6.27 3.90 6.22
N GLY A 24 6.70 4.89 7.01
CA GLY A 24 7.26 6.15 6.57
C GLY A 24 6.25 7.22 6.17
N GLN A 25 4.96 6.89 6.05
CA GLN A 25 3.90 7.85 5.76
C GLN A 25 3.41 8.56 7.02
N ASP A 26 2.78 9.72 6.83
CA ASP A 26 2.04 10.40 7.90
C ASP A 26 0.60 9.91 7.93
N VAL A 27 -0.03 9.96 9.10
CA VAL A 27 -1.43 9.55 9.28
C VAL A 27 -2.18 10.53 10.17
N VAL A 28 -3.49 10.66 9.95
CA VAL A 28 -4.38 11.44 10.81
C VAL A 28 -5.36 10.49 11.50
N LEU A 29 -5.27 10.44 12.83
CA LEU A 29 -6.21 9.74 13.69
C LEU A 29 -7.37 10.70 13.97
N SER A 30 -8.45 10.54 13.20
CA SER A 30 -9.57 11.48 13.21
C SER A 30 -10.49 11.25 14.40
N CYS A 31 -10.68 12.27 15.24
CA CYS A 31 -11.67 12.25 16.31
C CYS A 31 -12.26 13.66 16.49
N SER A 32 -13.52 13.71 16.93
CA SER A 32 -14.24 14.96 17.19
C SER A 32 -15.15 14.81 18.39
N VAL A 33 -15.72 15.91 18.87
CA VAL A 33 -16.77 15.87 19.89
C VAL A 33 -18.16 16.11 19.33
N GLU A 34 -19.13 15.51 20.01
CA GLU A 34 -20.54 15.78 19.81
C GLU A 34 -21.17 16.22 21.14
N PRO A 35 -21.88 17.36 21.20
CA PRO A 35 -21.97 18.38 20.13
C PRO A 35 -20.62 19.09 19.88
N GLN A 36 -20.46 19.69 18.71
CA GLN A 36 -19.28 20.50 18.40
C GLN A 36 -19.23 21.74 19.30
N ILE A 37 -18.15 21.84 20.07
CA ILE A 37 -17.92 22.96 21.00
C ILE A 37 -16.46 23.38 20.97
N ASN A 38 -16.19 24.58 21.46
CA ASN A 38 -14.82 25.08 21.61
C ASN A 38 -14.10 24.35 22.76
N LEU A 39 -13.01 23.65 22.40
CA LEU A 39 -12.15 22.89 23.30
C LEU A 39 -10.82 23.57 23.61
N THR A 40 -10.58 24.81 23.17
CA THR A 40 -9.30 25.52 23.38
C THR A 40 -8.89 25.61 24.86
N GLY A 41 -9.85 25.74 25.77
CA GLY A 41 -9.62 25.75 27.22
C GLY A 41 -9.64 24.37 27.89
N GLN A 42 -9.75 23.28 27.11
CA GLN A 42 -9.91 21.92 27.61
C GLN A 42 -8.61 21.11 27.51
N THR A 43 -8.44 20.14 28.41
CA THR A 43 -7.34 19.17 28.28
C THR A 43 -7.73 18.08 27.30
N VAL A 44 -6.93 17.91 26.25
CA VAL A 44 -7.02 16.82 25.28
C VAL A 44 -5.78 15.94 25.45
N GLU A 45 -5.99 14.65 25.65
CA GLU A 45 -4.91 13.68 25.82
C GLU A 45 -5.10 12.52 24.86
N TRP A 46 -4.05 12.23 24.10
CA TRP A 46 -3.95 11.04 23.28
C TRP A 46 -3.01 10.04 23.96
N THR A 47 -3.47 8.81 24.12
CA THR A 47 -2.67 7.70 24.66
C THR A 47 -2.66 6.51 23.71
N ARG A 48 -1.64 5.67 23.81
CA ARG A 48 -1.56 4.37 23.14
C ARG A 48 -1.48 3.29 24.21
N GLY A 49 -2.40 2.33 24.19
CA GLY A 49 -2.52 1.37 25.29
C GLY A 49 -2.87 2.06 26.62
N THR A 50 -2.30 1.56 27.73
CA THR A 50 -2.59 2.05 29.09
C THR A 50 -1.68 3.19 29.54
N ASP A 51 -0.44 3.25 29.07
CA ASP A 51 0.61 4.05 29.73
C ASP A 51 1.34 5.03 28.79
N ASP A 52 1.33 4.81 27.48
CA ASP A 52 2.08 5.66 26.56
C ASP A 52 1.29 6.94 26.23
N VAL A 53 1.68 8.07 26.82
CA VAL A 53 1.16 9.38 26.41
C VAL A 53 1.73 9.72 25.02
N VAL A 54 0.85 9.79 24.03
CA VAL A 54 1.19 10.06 22.64
C VAL A 54 1.29 11.56 22.40
N HIS A 55 0.35 12.33 22.93
CA HIS A 55 0.30 13.78 22.82
C HIS A 55 -0.63 14.34 23.89
N ARG A 56 -0.29 15.49 24.49
CA ARG A 56 -1.15 16.15 25.46
C ARG A 56 -1.23 17.64 25.17
N TYR A 57 -2.44 18.16 25.16
CA TYR A 57 -2.74 19.59 25.08
C TYR A 57 -3.40 20.01 26.39
N ARG A 58 -2.84 21.02 27.06
CA ARG A 58 -3.33 21.56 28.34
C ARG A 58 -2.88 23.00 28.47
N SER A 59 -3.67 23.83 29.17
CA SER A 59 -3.31 25.23 29.43
C SER A 59 -3.04 26.02 28.14
N GLN A 60 -3.84 25.75 27.10
CA GLN A 60 -3.78 26.39 25.79
C GLN A 60 -2.50 26.14 24.97
N GLY A 61 -1.81 25.03 25.22
CA GLY A 61 -0.66 24.62 24.43
C GLY A 61 -0.33 23.13 24.55
N ASP A 62 0.66 22.71 23.77
CA ASP A 62 1.18 21.34 23.84
C ASP A 62 2.01 21.16 25.12
N ASP A 63 1.67 20.14 25.90
CA ASP A 63 2.39 19.73 27.10
C ASP A 63 3.19 18.47 26.80
N LYS A 64 4.52 18.62 26.75
CA LYS A 64 5.46 17.53 26.46
C LYS A 64 5.98 16.80 27.70
N THR A 65 5.53 17.17 28.91
CA THR A 65 6.16 16.73 30.18
C THR A 65 6.22 15.22 30.33
N ASP A 66 5.13 14.51 30.02
CA ASP A 66 5.08 13.03 30.11
C ASP A 66 4.95 12.36 28.74
N GLN A 67 5.21 13.09 27.66
CA GLN A 67 5.10 12.53 26.32
C GLN A 67 6.12 11.40 26.14
N HIS A 68 5.64 10.22 25.75
CA HIS A 68 6.51 9.07 25.55
C HIS A 68 7.50 9.38 24.41
N GLN A 69 8.79 9.11 24.64
CA GLN A 69 9.91 9.56 23.78
C GLN A 69 9.73 9.20 22.30
N ARG A 70 9.17 8.02 21.99
CA ARG A 70 8.88 7.56 20.62
C ARG A 70 7.97 8.49 19.80
N PHE A 71 7.20 9.37 20.44
CA PHE A 71 6.25 10.29 19.80
C PHE A 71 6.75 11.73 19.77
N ASN A 72 7.89 12.03 20.41
CA ASN A 72 8.48 13.37 20.43
C ASN A 72 8.72 13.86 19.01
N ASN A 73 8.26 15.08 18.73
CA ASN A 73 8.37 15.76 17.42
C ASN A 73 7.74 15.00 16.24
N ARG A 74 6.91 13.99 16.51
CA ARG A 74 6.18 13.23 15.50
C ARG A 74 4.68 13.47 15.55
N THR A 75 4.17 14.00 16.65
CA THR A 75 2.74 14.24 16.84
C THR A 75 2.39 15.71 16.76
N PHE A 76 1.22 16.00 16.21
CA PHE A 76 0.71 17.35 16.06
C PHE A 76 -0.80 17.39 16.24
N LEU A 77 -1.27 18.33 17.06
CA LEU A 77 -2.66 18.68 17.22
C LEU A 77 -2.88 20.09 16.64
N ASN A 78 -3.84 20.24 15.72
CA ASN A 78 -4.14 21.57 15.19
C ASN A 78 -4.99 22.35 16.21
N HIS A 79 -4.40 23.34 16.88
CA HIS A 79 -5.09 24.12 17.92
C HIS A 79 -6.30 24.90 17.39
N GLN A 80 -6.28 25.34 16.13
CA GLN A 80 -7.42 26.04 15.51
C GLN A 80 -8.64 25.12 15.36
N ASN A 81 -8.39 23.83 15.11
CA ASN A 81 -9.46 22.84 14.96
C ASN A 81 -10.19 22.55 16.29
N LEU A 82 -9.55 22.84 17.43
CA LEU A 82 -10.16 22.69 18.75
C LEU A 82 -11.36 23.63 18.95
N GLU A 83 -11.40 24.77 18.27
CA GLU A 83 -12.53 25.71 18.34
C GLU A 83 -13.84 25.09 17.85
N ASN A 84 -13.75 24.12 16.94
CA ASN A 84 -14.88 23.41 16.34
C ASN A 84 -15.02 21.98 16.87
N GLY A 85 -14.34 21.66 17.97
CA GLY A 85 -14.43 20.34 18.60
C GLY A 85 -13.69 19.23 17.87
N ASN A 86 -12.82 19.56 16.92
CA ASN A 86 -12.00 18.57 16.21
C ASN A 86 -10.68 18.37 16.99
N VAL A 87 -10.47 17.13 17.44
CA VAL A 87 -9.34 16.72 18.29
C VAL A 87 -8.42 15.72 17.57
N SER A 88 -8.45 15.74 16.23
CA SER A 88 -7.70 14.81 15.39
C SER A 88 -6.20 14.98 15.55
N LEU A 89 -5.50 13.86 15.75
CA LEU A 89 -4.05 13.83 15.91
C LEU A 89 -3.37 13.46 14.60
N ARG A 90 -2.41 14.26 14.16
CA ARG A 90 -1.47 13.85 13.10
C ARG A 90 -0.26 13.16 13.74
N LEU A 91 0.11 11.99 13.21
CA LEU A 91 1.32 11.25 13.56
C LEU A 91 2.19 11.10 12.30
N ASN A 92 3.43 11.59 12.38
CA ASN A 92 4.36 11.64 11.27
C ASN A 92 5.34 10.47 11.27
N ASN A 93 5.78 10.10 10.05
CA ASN A 93 6.79 9.06 9.82
C ASN A 93 6.44 7.76 10.55
N VAL A 94 5.27 7.19 10.27
CA VAL A 94 4.73 6.03 10.97
C VAL A 94 5.62 4.80 10.79
N THR A 95 5.88 4.05 11.86
CA THR A 95 6.62 2.79 11.84
C THR A 95 5.68 1.63 12.17
N LYS A 96 6.12 0.39 11.90
CA LYS A 96 5.31 -0.79 12.25
C LYS A 96 5.03 -0.89 13.75
N GLU A 97 5.93 -0.37 14.58
CA GLU A 97 5.77 -0.34 16.03
C GLU A 97 4.65 0.59 16.48
N ASP A 98 4.23 1.56 15.66
CA ASP A 98 3.13 2.48 15.98
C ASP A 98 1.75 1.86 15.80
N GLU A 99 1.66 0.70 15.13
CA GLU A 99 0.41 -0.06 15.03
C GLU A 99 -0.21 -0.30 16.42
N GLY A 100 -1.53 -0.16 16.51
CA GLY A 100 -2.27 -0.41 17.74
C GLY A 100 -3.45 0.54 17.96
N ASN A 101 -3.98 0.49 19.18
CA ASN A 101 -5.14 1.26 19.59
C ASN A 101 -4.71 2.57 20.26
N TYR A 102 -5.30 3.67 19.80
CA TYR A 102 -5.08 5.00 20.29
C TYR A 102 -6.36 5.52 20.92
N SER A 103 -6.27 6.07 22.13
CA SER A 103 -7.40 6.64 22.84
C SER A 103 -7.28 8.15 22.91
N CYS A 104 -8.32 8.85 22.47
CA CYS A 104 -8.47 10.29 22.63
C CYS A 104 -9.37 10.55 23.84
N CYS A 105 -8.84 11.21 24.87
CA CYS A 105 -9.53 11.51 26.10
C CYS A 105 -9.63 13.03 26.34
N LEU A 106 -10.83 13.49 26.64
CA LEU A 106 -11.06 14.81 27.22
C LEU A 106 -11.08 14.69 28.74
N ARG A 107 -10.21 15.45 29.40
CA ARG A 107 -10.09 15.46 30.86
C ARG A 107 -10.57 16.80 31.42
N LYS A 108 -11.52 16.74 32.34
CA LYS A 108 -11.82 17.80 33.32
C LYS A 108 -11.58 17.27 34.73
N LYS A 109 -11.57 18.17 35.71
CA LYS A 109 -11.43 17.81 37.13
C LYS A 109 -12.46 16.76 37.58
N ASP A 110 -13.68 16.83 37.06
CA ASP A 110 -14.81 16.03 37.55
C ASP A 110 -15.21 14.88 36.62
N TRP A 111 -14.71 14.85 35.38
CA TRP A 111 -15.09 13.83 34.40
C TRP A 111 -14.02 13.59 33.34
N VAL A 112 -14.06 12.37 32.78
CA VAL A 112 -13.23 11.96 31.65
C VAL A 112 -14.12 11.33 30.59
N ARG A 113 -13.91 11.69 29.31
CA ARG A 113 -14.59 11.08 28.15
C ARG A 113 -13.53 10.64 27.16
N CYS A 114 -13.56 9.37 26.79
CA CYS A 114 -12.60 8.78 25.86
C CYS A 114 -13.31 8.10 24.70
N SER A 115 -12.64 8.05 23.56
CA SER A 115 -12.98 7.20 22.42
C SER A 115 -11.70 6.68 21.78
N THR A 116 -11.77 5.53 21.11
CA THR A 116 -10.60 4.81 20.63
C THR A 116 -10.65 4.63 19.12
N ILE A 117 -9.49 4.71 18.47
CA ILE A 117 -9.28 4.45 17.05
C ILE A 117 -8.09 3.50 16.88
N THR A 118 -8.17 2.60 15.90
CA THR A 118 -7.11 1.64 15.61
C THR A 118 -6.29 2.11 14.42
N LEU A 119 -4.96 2.13 14.56
CA LEU A 119 -4.00 2.31 13.48
C LEU A 119 -3.46 0.95 13.06
N ILE A 120 -3.53 0.64 11.77
CA ILE A 120 -2.94 -0.54 11.14
C ILE A 120 -1.84 -0.09 10.18
N VAL A 121 -0.66 -0.67 10.30
CA VAL A 121 0.48 -0.37 9.45
C VAL A 121 0.70 -1.53 8.48
N VAL A 122 0.32 -1.32 7.23
CA VAL A 122 0.39 -2.33 6.17
C VAL A 122 1.78 -2.32 5.52
N PRO A 123 2.39 -3.50 5.26
CA PRO A 123 3.68 -3.56 4.58
C PRO A 123 3.62 -2.90 3.20
N GLN A 124 4.69 -2.20 2.82
CA GLN A 124 4.83 -1.70 1.46
C GLN A 124 4.87 -2.89 0.50
N ARG A 125 4.03 -2.85 -0.55
CA ARG A 125 4.18 -3.80 -1.65
C ARG A 125 5.41 -3.40 -2.45
N ASP A 126 6.41 -4.26 -2.45
CA ASP A 126 7.54 -4.13 -3.38
C ASP A 126 7.00 -4.07 -4.82
N LYS A 127 7.02 -2.87 -5.42
CA LYS A 127 6.88 -2.71 -6.88
C LYS A 127 8.15 -3.13 -7.63
N ARG A 128 9.03 -3.91 -6.99
CA ARG A 128 10.30 -4.33 -7.57
C ARG A 128 10.11 -5.67 -8.29
N THR A 129 9.87 -5.57 -9.60
CA THR A 129 10.23 -6.49 -10.72
C THR A 129 9.12 -6.73 -11.75
N ASN A 130 8.59 -5.67 -12.37
CA ASN A 130 8.20 -5.75 -13.78
C ASN A 130 9.40 -5.44 -14.72
N ASN A 131 10.58 -5.93 -14.34
CA ASN A 131 11.75 -6.05 -15.23
C ASN A 131 12.21 -7.52 -15.23
N ARG A 132 11.27 -8.47 -15.36
CA ARG A 132 11.64 -9.74 -16.00
C ARG A 132 11.66 -9.46 -17.50
N PRO A 133 12.83 -9.30 -18.15
CA PRO A 133 12.87 -9.55 -19.58
C PRO A 133 12.34 -10.98 -19.76
N GLY A 134 11.17 -11.12 -20.39
CA GLY A 134 10.76 -12.42 -20.92
C GLY A 134 11.95 -12.99 -21.68
N SER A 135 12.22 -14.28 -21.48
CA SER A 135 13.39 -14.98 -22.00
C SER A 135 13.54 -14.81 -23.51
N ALA A 136 14.19 -13.73 -23.92
CA ALA A 136 14.63 -13.52 -25.28
C ALA A 136 15.82 -14.46 -25.49
N LEU A 137 15.68 -15.39 -26.45
CA LEU A 137 16.81 -16.21 -26.89
C LEU A 137 17.92 -15.27 -27.38
N SER A 138 19.18 -15.59 -27.09
CA SER A 138 20.28 -14.79 -27.59
C SER A 138 20.26 -14.79 -29.13
N PRO A 139 20.76 -13.74 -29.79
CA PRO A 139 20.82 -13.67 -31.25
C PRO A 139 21.49 -14.91 -31.89
N GLY A 140 22.47 -15.50 -31.20
CA GLY A 140 23.13 -16.74 -31.63
C GLY A 140 22.21 -17.96 -31.64
N VAL A 141 21.33 -18.10 -30.64
CA VAL A 141 20.36 -19.19 -30.59
C VAL A 141 19.31 -19.04 -31.70
N ILE A 142 18.85 -17.81 -31.94
CA ILE A 142 17.92 -17.51 -33.04
C ILE A 142 18.56 -17.88 -34.38
N ALA A 143 19.80 -17.46 -34.62
CA ALA A 143 20.54 -17.80 -35.84
C ALA A 143 20.70 -19.32 -36.03
N ALA A 144 21.01 -20.06 -34.97
CA ALA A 144 21.14 -21.51 -35.02
C ALA A 144 19.82 -22.19 -35.42
N ILE A 145 18.69 -21.76 -34.86
CA ILE A 145 17.36 -22.31 -35.20
C ILE A 145 17.04 -22.08 -36.68
N VAL A 146 17.31 -20.87 -37.21
CA VAL A 146 17.06 -20.56 -38.62
C VAL A 146 17.90 -21.45 -39.55
N LEU A 147 19.18 -21.66 -39.24
CA LEU A 147 20.06 -22.52 -40.05
C LEU A 147 19.57 -23.97 -40.09
N VAL A 148 19.08 -24.50 -38.97
CA VAL A 148 18.54 -25.87 -38.91
C VAL A 148 17.28 -26.01 -39.79
N VAL A 149 16.35 -25.06 -39.70
CA VAL A 149 15.10 -25.09 -40.48
C VAL A 149 15.38 -25.02 -41.99
N LEU A 150 16.29 -24.13 -42.40
CA LEU A 150 16.70 -24.02 -43.80
C LEU A 150 17.37 -25.32 -44.29
N GLY A 151 18.26 -25.91 -43.49
CA GLY A 151 18.92 -27.16 -43.82
C GLY A 151 17.94 -28.31 -44.05
N VAL A 152 16.98 -28.51 -43.15
CA VAL A 152 15.95 -29.56 -43.27
C VAL A 152 15.06 -29.33 -44.50
N GLY A 153 14.65 -28.08 -44.74
CA GLY A 153 13.85 -27.72 -45.92
C GLY A 153 14.57 -28.03 -47.23
N VAL A 154 15.84 -27.64 -47.35
CA VAL A 154 16.66 -27.90 -48.55
C VAL A 154 16.84 -29.40 -48.77
N LEU A 155 17.18 -30.16 -47.72
CA LEU A 155 17.31 -31.62 -47.80
C LEU A 155 16.00 -32.29 -48.22
N GLY A 156 14.87 -31.83 -47.69
CA GLY A 156 13.55 -32.34 -48.06
C GLY A 156 13.21 -32.07 -49.53
N VAL A 157 13.45 -30.85 -50.02
CA VAL A 157 13.23 -30.49 -51.43
C VAL A 157 14.14 -31.31 -52.35
N LEU A 158 15.43 -31.43 -52.02
CA LEU A 158 16.36 -32.26 -52.79
C LEU A 158 15.91 -33.73 -52.82
N ALA A 159 15.46 -34.28 -51.70
CA ALA A 159 14.93 -35.63 -51.64
C ALA A 159 13.67 -35.79 -52.51
N VAL A 160 12.77 -34.80 -52.51
CA VAL A 160 11.58 -34.79 -53.39
C VAL A 160 11.97 -34.69 -54.86
N LEU A 161 12.92 -33.82 -55.21
CA LEU A 161 13.40 -33.67 -56.58
C LEU A 161 14.13 -34.93 -57.06
N PHE A 162 14.95 -35.55 -56.20
CA PHE A 162 15.61 -36.82 -56.49
C PHE A 162 14.59 -37.94 -56.68
N ARG A 163 13.56 -38.02 -55.83
CA ARG A 163 12.42 -38.95 -55.99
C ARG A 163 11.65 -38.70 -57.29
N ARG A 164 11.41 -37.44 -57.67
CA ARG A 164 10.75 -37.12 -58.94
C ARG A 164 11.61 -37.52 -60.13
N ARG A 165 12.92 -37.25 -60.09
CA ARG A 165 13.85 -37.59 -61.18
C ARG A 165 13.97 -39.09 -61.38
N THR A 166 14.17 -39.86 -60.31
CA THR A 166 14.15 -41.33 -60.36
C THR A 166 12.81 -41.90 -60.83
N ARG A 167 11.68 -41.29 -60.46
CA ARG A 167 10.36 -41.65 -60.99
C ARG A 167 10.22 -41.34 -62.49
N SER A 168 10.81 -40.24 -62.96
CA SER A 168 10.86 -39.89 -64.39
C SER A 168 11.79 -40.83 -65.19
N ASP A 169 12.91 -41.25 -64.62
CA ASP A 169 13.83 -42.22 -65.23
C ASP A 169 13.13 -43.59 -65.40
N LEU A 170 12.37 -44.05 -64.39
CA LEU A 170 11.54 -45.26 -64.48
C LEU A 170 10.41 -45.18 -65.54
N GLN A 171 9.90 -43.99 -65.85
CA GLN A 171 8.88 -43.80 -66.88
C GLN A 171 9.47 -43.65 -68.30
N THR A 172 10.76 -43.30 -68.41
CA THR A 172 11.51 -43.26 -69.68
C THR A 172 11.93 -44.67 -70.13
N ASP A 173 12.20 -45.59 -69.19
CA ASP A 173 12.45 -47.01 -69.51
C ASP A 173 11.19 -47.78 -69.95
N SER A 174 10.00 -47.40 -69.46
CA SER A 174 8.73 -48.03 -69.90
C SER A 174 8.26 -47.60 -71.30
N ALA A 175 8.79 -46.50 -71.85
CA ALA A 175 8.44 -46.02 -73.18
C ALA A 175 9.25 -46.70 -74.32
N CYS A 176 10.33 -47.43 -74.02
CA CYS A 176 11.12 -48.19 -75.01
C CYS A 176 10.66 -49.64 -75.22
N ILE A 177 9.65 -50.13 -74.48
CA ILE A 177 9.20 -51.55 -74.54
C ILE A 177 7.92 -51.73 -75.38
N ALA A 178 7.29 -50.66 -75.87
CA ALA A 178 6.00 -50.72 -76.61
C ALA A 178 6.12 -50.61 -78.15
N LEU A 179 7.30 -50.77 -78.74
CA LEU A 179 7.50 -50.91 -80.19
C LEU A 179 8.45 -52.07 -80.49
N ARG A 180 8.01 -53.31 -80.20
CA ARG A 180 8.51 -54.51 -80.85
C ARG A 180 7.46 -55.60 -80.87
#